data_AF-A0A818Z6L8-F1
#
_entry.id   AF-A0A818Z6L8-F1
#
_cell.length_a   1.000
_cell.length_b   1.000
_cell.length_c   1.000
_cell.angle_alpha   90.00
_cell.angle_beta   90.00
_cell.angle_gamma   90.00
#
_symmetry.space_group_name_H-M   'P 1'
#
loop_
_entity.id
_entity.type
_entity.pdbx_description
1 polymer ?
#
loop_
_entity_poly.entity_id
_entity_poly.type
_entity_poly.pdbx_seq_one_letter_code
_entity_poly.pdbx_strand_id
1 'polypeptide(L)'
;MHPISTFALTNMSYTDYSANYWQTWSALVDTMPYNLHLLTLDPLNSKQYLVRVEHYFELHEDEVYSQPIQIDLQKLLNSLGKIIDITELTLAGNMPLSDMKRLNWTTTENESSYWNETEQISSNNTIITLNAMQIRTFQITVQ
;
A
#
# COMPACT_ATOMS: atom_id res chain seq x y z
N MET A 1 -11.09 2.90 10.96
CA MET A 1 -10.25 3.90 11.66
C MET A 1 -11.13 5.06 12.08
N HIS A 2 -11.04 5.52 13.34
CA HIS A 2 -11.67 6.77 13.76
C HIS A 2 -10.63 7.90 13.67
N PRO A 3 -11.01 9.12 13.23
CA PRO A 3 -10.09 10.24 13.14
C PRO A 3 -9.54 10.60 14.52
N ILE A 4 -8.22 10.85 14.60
CA ILE A 4 -7.61 11.37 15.82
C ILE A 4 -8.03 12.83 15.95
N SER A 5 -8.73 13.17 17.03
CA SER A 5 -9.07 14.55 17.33
C SER A 5 -7.86 15.27 17.93
N THR A 6 -7.29 16.21 17.18
CA THR A 6 -6.25 17.13 17.67
C THR A 6 -6.88 18.49 17.96
N PHE A 7 -6.58 19.06 19.13
CA PHE A 7 -7.07 20.38 19.53
C PHE A 7 -5.93 21.40 19.47
N ALA A 8 -6.21 22.58 18.93
CA ALA A 8 -5.31 23.73 18.97
C ALA A 8 -5.93 24.83 19.84
N LEU A 9 -5.16 25.37 20.78
CA LEU A 9 -5.56 26.58 21.51
C LEU A 9 -5.30 27.78 20.61
N THR A 10 -6.35 28.56 20.33
CA THR A 10 -6.27 29.72 19.44
C THR A 10 -7.01 30.89 20.07
N ASN A 11 -6.44 32.08 19.92
CA ASN A 11 -7.05 33.35 20.32
C ASN A 11 -7.78 34.03 19.15
N MET A 12 -7.98 33.31 18.05
CA MET A 12 -8.62 33.75 16.80
C MET A 12 -10.04 33.20 16.69
N SER A 13 -10.88 33.84 15.88
CA SER A 13 -12.20 33.32 15.54
C SER A 13 -12.09 32.04 14.69
N TYR A 14 -13.15 31.22 14.65
CA TYR A 14 -13.19 30.02 13.81
C TYR A 14 -12.92 30.33 12.32
N THR A 15 -13.52 31.40 11.80
CA THR A 15 -13.38 31.81 10.39
C THR A 15 -11.95 32.23 10.05
N ASP A 16 -11.29 32.96 10.95
CA ASP A 16 -9.90 33.37 10.74
C ASP A 16 -8.95 32.18 10.85
N TYR A 17 -9.22 31.25 11.76
CA TYR A 17 -8.42 30.03 11.90
C TYR A 17 -8.56 29.13 10.66
N SER A 18 -9.79 28.91 10.17
CA SER A 18 -10.07 28.09 8.99
C SER A 18 -9.48 28.66 7.71
N ALA A 19 -9.35 29.98 7.62
CA ALA A 19 -8.77 30.64 6.46
C ALA A 19 -7.24 30.51 6.40
N ASN A 20 -6.58 30.36 7.55
CA ASN A 20 -5.11 30.39 7.64
C ASN A 20 -4.46 29.03 7.85
N TYR A 21 -5.21 28.01 8.30
CA TYR A 21 -4.64 26.71 8.66
C TYR A 21 -5.42 25.54 8.06
N TRP A 22 -4.71 24.47 7.71
CA TRP A 22 -5.34 23.20 7.36
C TRP A 22 -5.96 22.55 8.59
N GLN A 23 -7.25 22.25 8.48
CA GLN A 23 -8.02 21.63 9.57
C GLN A 23 -8.11 20.11 9.42
N THR A 24 -7.83 19.61 8.23
CA THR A 24 -7.82 18.19 7.92
C THR A 24 -6.57 17.87 7.11
N TRP A 25 -6.06 16.66 7.28
CA TRP A 25 -4.99 16.12 6.47
C TRP A 25 -5.28 14.65 6.20
N SER A 26 -4.97 14.22 4.98
CA SER A 26 -5.08 12.83 4.56
C SER A 26 -3.82 12.44 3.80
N ALA A 27 -3.27 11.27 4.12
CA ALA A 27 -2.20 10.66 3.34
C ALA A 27 -2.69 10.23 1.93
N LEU A 28 -4.00 9.97 1.81
CA LEU A 28 -4.65 9.52 0.59
C LEU A 28 -5.23 10.70 -0.17
N VAL A 29 -4.97 10.74 -1.49
CA VAL A 29 -5.51 11.78 -2.38
C VAL A 29 -6.89 11.43 -2.93
N ASP A 30 -7.18 10.13 -3.09
CA ASP A 30 -8.43 9.63 -3.64
C ASP A 30 -9.03 8.55 -2.73
N THR A 31 -10.33 8.35 -2.85
CA THR A 31 -11.02 7.19 -2.28
C THR A 31 -10.48 5.91 -2.90
N MET A 32 -10.17 4.92 -2.07
CA MET A 32 -9.70 3.63 -2.58
C MET A 32 -10.84 2.87 -3.27
N PRO A 33 -10.55 2.14 -4.37
CA PRO A 33 -11.47 1.19 -4.96
C PRO A 33 -11.97 0.18 -3.93
N TYR A 34 -13.19 -0.35 -4.11
CA TYR A 34 -13.76 -1.30 -3.16
C TYR A 34 -12.90 -2.54 -2.97
N ASN A 35 -12.28 -3.07 -4.03
CA ASN A 35 -11.40 -4.24 -3.93
C ASN A 35 -9.96 -3.94 -3.51
N LEU A 36 -9.70 -2.74 -2.97
CA LEU A 36 -8.40 -2.35 -2.43
C LEU A 36 -8.53 -1.85 -0.99
N HIS A 37 -7.68 -2.36 -0.12
CA HIS A 37 -7.58 -1.90 1.26
C HIS A 37 -6.13 -1.57 1.63
N LEU A 38 -5.94 -0.43 2.28
CA LEU A 38 -4.66 -0.04 2.89
C LEU A 38 -4.58 -0.67 4.28
N LEU A 39 -3.89 -1.82 4.36
CA LEU A 39 -3.73 -2.59 5.59
C LEU A 39 -2.73 -1.94 6.56
N THR A 40 -1.64 -1.34 6.06
CA THR A 40 -0.63 -0.70 6.90
C THR A 40 -0.06 0.53 6.21
N LEU A 41 0.08 1.62 6.96
CA LEU A 41 0.92 2.76 6.61
C LEU A 41 1.64 3.20 7.89
N ASP A 42 2.92 2.86 7.99
CA ASP A 42 3.72 3.06 9.22
C ASP A 42 5.06 3.74 8.90
N PRO A 43 5.40 4.87 9.53
CA PRO A 43 6.71 5.50 9.33
C PRO A 43 7.84 4.66 9.92
N LEU A 44 8.81 4.28 9.09
CA LEU A 44 10.05 3.64 9.53
C LEU A 44 11.09 4.68 9.97
N ASN A 45 11.13 5.82 9.29
CA ASN A 45 11.91 7.01 9.66
C ASN A 45 11.31 8.26 8.99
N SER A 46 12.05 9.38 8.99
CA SER A 46 11.57 10.66 8.46
C SER A 46 11.21 10.66 6.97
N LYS A 47 11.70 9.69 6.19
CA LYS A 47 11.48 9.61 4.73
C LYS A 47 11.04 8.24 4.25
N GLN A 48 10.93 7.26 5.13
CA GLN A 48 10.63 5.88 4.77
C GLN A 48 9.37 5.40 5.46
N TYR A 49 8.54 4.69 4.70
CA TYR A 49 7.27 4.15 5.17
C TYR A 49 7.16 2.67 4.79
N LEU A 50 6.60 1.89 5.70
CA LEU A 50 6.11 0.55 5.44
C LEU A 50 4.65 0.65 5.02
N VAL A 51 4.37 0.18 3.81
CA VAL A 51 3.04 0.21 3.19
C VAL A 51 2.60 -1.21 2.91
N ARG A 52 1.42 -1.60 3.41
CA ARG A 52 0.77 -2.86 3.02
C ARG A 52 -0.56 -2.54 2.38
N VAL A 53 -0.75 -3.07 1.18
CA VAL A 53 -2.01 -3.02 0.45
C VAL A 53 -2.48 -4.45 0.22
N GLU A 54 -3.78 -4.64 0.30
CA GLU A 54 -4.41 -5.93 0.07
C GLU A 54 -5.64 -5.84 -0.81
N HIS A 55 -5.89 -6.92 -1.52
CA HIS A 55 -7.14 -7.18 -2.21
C HIS A 55 -7.94 -8.18 -1.38
N TYR A 56 -8.94 -7.72 -0.66
CA TYR A 56 -9.59 -8.54 0.36
C TYR A 56 -10.72 -9.46 -0.15
N PHE A 57 -11.14 -9.31 -1.41
CA PHE A 57 -12.11 -10.24 -2.01
C PHE A 57 -11.46 -11.58 -2.38
N GLU A 58 -12.22 -12.66 -2.19
CA GLU A 58 -11.88 -14.00 -2.65
C GLU A 58 -12.11 -14.18 -4.15
N LEU A 59 -11.49 -15.22 -4.70
CA LEU A 59 -11.73 -15.61 -6.08
C LEU A 59 -13.20 -16.05 -6.24
N HIS A 60 -13.91 -15.41 -7.18
CA HIS A 60 -15.34 -15.64 -7.47
C HIS A 60 -16.32 -15.20 -6.37
N GLU A 61 -15.92 -14.35 -5.42
CA GLU A 61 -16.85 -13.78 -4.43
C GLU A 61 -17.82 -12.78 -5.07
N ASP A 62 -17.31 -12.01 -6.03
CA ASP A 62 -18.02 -10.99 -6.80
C ASP A 62 -17.49 -10.94 -8.25
N GLU A 63 -18.36 -10.82 -9.24
CA GLU A 63 -17.98 -10.84 -10.66
C GLU A 63 -17.04 -9.68 -11.05
N VAL A 64 -17.17 -8.53 -10.38
CA VAL A 64 -16.44 -7.29 -10.68
C VAL A 64 -15.26 -7.12 -9.71
N TYR A 65 -15.51 -7.24 -8.42
CA TYR A 65 -14.53 -6.90 -7.37
C TYR A 65 -13.55 -8.02 -7.05
N SER A 66 -13.77 -9.25 -7.55
CA SER A 66 -12.77 -10.33 -7.43
C SER A 66 -11.68 -10.26 -8.51
N GLN A 67 -11.83 -9.39 -9.51
CA GLN A 67 -10.88 -9.27 -10.61
C GLN A 67 -9.61 -8.55 -10.16
N PRO A 68 -8.44 -8.91 -10.72
CA PRO A 68 -7.19 -8.23 -10.41
C PRO A 68 -7.30 -6.71 -10.63
N ILE A 69 -6.71 -5.94 -9.72
CA ILE A 69 -6.66 -4.48 -9.81
C ILE A 69 -5.24 -3.98 -9.99
N GLN A 70 -5.09 -3.01 -10.88
CA GLN A 70 -3.84 -2.28 -11.06
C GLN A 70 -3.96 -0.88 -10.44
N ILE A 71 -3.01 -0.53 -9.58
CA ILE A 71 -3.01 0.75 -8.86
C ILE A 71 -1.65 1.43 -8.97
N ASP A 72 -1.64 2.76 -8.86
CA ASP A 72 -0.42 3.56 -8.81
C ASP A 72 -0.20 4.11 -7.39
N LEU A 73 0.79 3.56 -6.68
CA LEU A 73 1.11 3.95 -5.31
C LEU A 73 1.55 5.41 -5.21
N GLN A 74 2.17 5.98 -6.26
CA GLN A 74 2.54 7.40 -6.26
C GLN A 74 1.29 8.28 -6.24
N LYS A 75 0.26 7.92 -7.03
CA LYS A 75 -1.01 8.68 -7.04
C LYS A 75 -1.75 8.52 -5.73
N LEU A 76 -1.80 7.30 -5.19
CA LEU A 76 -2.50 7.01 -3.94
C LEU A 76 -1.91 7.78 -2.76
N LEU A 77 -0.57 7.82 -2.64
CA LEU A 77 0.15 8.39 -1.50
C LEU A 77 0.82 9.74 -1.80
N ASN A 78 0.34 10.47 -2.80
CA ASN A 78 0.96 11.72 -3.24
C ASN A 78 1.06 12.79 -2.14
N SER A 79 0.17 12.77 -1.14
CA SER A 79 0.23 13.67 0.03
C SER A 79 1.46 13.44 0.92
N LEU A 80 2.11 12.28 0.84
CA LEU A 80 3.36 11.99 1.56
C LEU A 80 4.60 12.55 0.85
N GLY A 81 4.47 12.93 -0.41
CA GLY A 81 5.57 13.40 -1.26
C GLY A 81 5.83 12.48 -2.45
N LYS A 82 6.88 12.84 -3.21
CA LYS A 82 7.29 12.06 -4.39
C LYS A 82 8.05 10.82 -3.93
N ILE A 83 7.59 9.64 -4.35
CA ILE A 83 8.28 8.37 -4.15
C ILE A 83 9.54 8.37 -5.03
N ILE A 84 10.70 8.23 -4.40
CA ILE A 84 12.01 8.17 -5.08
C ILE A 84 12.55 6.75 -5.17
N ASP A 85 12.07 5.85 -4.32
CA ASP A 85 12.45 4.45 -4.30
C ASP A 85 11.32 3.60 -3.73
N ILE A 86 11.13 2.41 -4.31
CA ILE A 86 10.15 1.43 -3.88
C ILE A 86 10.79 0.04 -3.89
N THR A 87 10.72 -0.63 -2.74
CA THR A 87 11.22 -2.00 -2.58
C THR A 87 10.09 -2.88 -2.06
N GLU A 88 9.77 -3.96 -2.79
CA GLU A 88 8.84 -4.98 -2.30
C GLU A 88 9.52 -5.90 -1.29
N LEU A 89 8.85 -6.15 -0.17
CA LEU A 89 9.33 -6.96 0.94
C LEU A 89 8.47 -8.21 1.10
N THR A 90 8.98 -9.19 1.85
CA THR A 90 8.15 -10.27 2.40
C THR A 90 7.03 -9.70 3.28
N LEU A 91 5.98 -10.49 3.54
CA LEU A 91 4.85 -10.06 4.39
C LEU A 91 5.29 -9.56 5.78
N ALA A 92 6.33 -10.19 6.34
CA ALA A 92 6.92 -9.81 7.62
C ALA A 92 7.64 -8.45 7.57
N GLY A 93 7.91 -7.90 6.38
CA GLY A 93 8.55 -6.59 6.19
C GLY A 93 10.04 -6.57 6.58
N ASN A 94 10.71 -7.72 6.58
CA ASN A 94 12.08 -7.86 7.09
C ASN A 94 13.13 -8.24 6.03
N MET A 95 12.71 -8.56 4.81
CA MET A 95 13.59 -9.02 3.73
C MET A 95 13.01 -8.57 2.38
N PRO A 96 13.84 -8.11 1.42
CA PRO A 96 13.42 -7.89 0.05
C PRO A 96 12.80 -9.16 -0.55
N LEU A 97 11.68 -9.01 -1.26
CA LEU A 97 11.00 -10.16 -1.86
C LEU A 97 11.90 -10.88 -2.88
N SER A 98 12.75 -10.13 -3.58
CA SER A 98 13.77 -10.65 -4.52
C SER A 98 14.81 -11.57 -3.89
N ASP A 99 15.00 -11.48 -2.58
CA ASP A 99 15.99 -12.28 -1.86
C ASP A 99 15.36 -13.55 -1.28
N MET A 100 14.03 -13.69 -1.37
CA MET A 100 13.28 -14.81 -0.81
C MET A 100 13.50 -16.08 -1.64
N LYS A 101 14.03 -17.12 -1.00
CA LYS A 101 14.16 -18.45 -1.61
C LYS A 101 13.16 -19.41 -1.00
N ARG A 102 12.22 -19.89 -1.81
CA ARG A 102 11.24 -20.92 -1.42
C ARG A 102 11.67 -22.29 -1.90
N LEU A 103 11.37 -23.31 -1.10
CA LEU A 103 11.46 -24.70 -1.54
C LEU A 103 10.33 -24.97 -2.54
N ASN A 104 10.67 -25.72 -3.59
CA ASN A 104 9.70 -26.18 -4.58
C ASN A 104 9.24 -27.58 -4.21
N TRP A 105 7.94 -27.75 -4.06
CA TRP A 105 7.29 -29.01 -3.77
C TRP A 105 6.50 -29.45 -4.98
N THR A 106 6.57 -30.74 -5.28
CA THR A 106 5.68 -31.39 -6.25
C THR A 106 4.76 -32.31 -5.48
N THR A 107 3.45 -32.13 -5.64
CA THR A 107 2.45 -32.99 -5.00
C THR A 107 2.34 -34.32 -5.75
N THR A 108 1.69 -35.31 -5.15
CA THR A 108 1.42 -36.61 -5.78
C THR A 108 0.54 -36.49 -7.02
N GLU A 109 -0.18 -35.38 -7.15
CA GLU A 109 -1.05 -35.04 -8.29
C GLU A 109 -0.29 -34.30 -9.40
N ASN A 110 1.06 -34.24 -9.31
CA ASN A 110 1.96 -33.49 -10.20
C ASN A 110 1.73 -31.97 -10.21
N GLU A 111 1.14 -31.41 -9.15
CA GLU A 111 1.06 -29.96 -8.98
C GLU A 111 2.38 -29.43 -8.42
N SER A 112 2.91 -28.37 -9.01
CA SER A 112 4.13 -27.73 -8.53
C SER A 112 3.80 -26.50 -7.70
N SER A 113 4.43 -26.36 -6.53
CA SER A 113 4.43 -25.10 -5.77
C SER A 113 5.38 -24.05 -6.36
N TYR A 114 5.87 -24.27 -7.58
CA TYR A 114 6.80 -23.36 -8.24
C TYR A 114 6.10 -22.02 -8.47
N TRP A 115 6.70 -20.98 -7.92
CA TRP A 115 6.17 -19.63 -7.98
C TRP A 115 7.01 -18.82 -8.96
N ASN A 116 6.38 -18.33 -10.03
CA ASN A 116 7.06 -17.48 -10.99
C ASN A 116 7.28 -16.10 -10.35
N GLU A 117 8.55 -15.74 -10.18
CA GLU A 117 9.02 -14.47 -9.60
C GLU A 117 8.77 -13.25 -10.52
N THR A 118 7.94 -13.39 -11.56
CA THR A 118 7.94 -12.54 -12.76
C THR A 118 7.29 -11.17 -12.60
N GLU A 119 6.80 -10.80 -11.43
CA GLU A 119 6.31 -9.44 -11.15
C GLU A 119 7.20 -8.68 -10.17
N GLN A 120 8.52 -8.81 -10.32
CA GLN A 120 9.43 -7.86 -9.69
C GLN A 120 9.15 -6.46 -10.24
N ILE A 121 8.63 -5.60 -9.38
CA ILE A 121 8.48 -4.18 -9.67
C ILE A 121 9.88 -3.63 -9.93
N SER A 122 10.13 -3.17 -11.15
CA SER A 122 11.32 -2.37 -11.45
C SER A 122 11.36 -1.17 -10.50
N SER A 123 12.52 -0.86 -9.93
CA SER A 123 12.74 0.09 -8.82
C SER A 123 12.21 1.52 -8.99
N ASN A 124 11.72 1.88 -10.18
CA ASN A 124 11.11 3.18 -10.49
C ASN A 124 9.61 3.11 -10.86
N ASN A 125 9.03 1.92 -10.91
CA ASN A 125 7.63 1.76 -11.26
C ASN A 125 6.78 1.72 -9.98
N THR A 126 5.83 2.65 -9.84
CA THR A 126 4.89 2.69 -8.71
C THR A 126 3.57 2.00 -9.03
N ILE A 127 3.43 1.46 -10.25
CA ILE A 127 2.26 0.73 -10.69
C ILE A 127 2.39 -0.73 -10.28
N ILE A 128 1.44 -1.20 -9.49
CA ILE A 128 1.39 -2.56 -8.95
C ILE A 128 0.05 -3.22 -9.27
N THR A 129 0.07 -4.53 -9.46
CA THR A 129 -1.12 -5.35 -9.62
C THR A 129 -1.37 -6.14 -8.34
N LEU A 130 -2.62 -6.23 -7.90
CA LEU A 130 -3.05 -7.12 -6.83
C LEU A 130 -4.12 -8.07 -7.36
N ASN A 131 -3.90 -9.37 -7.13
CA ASN A 131 -4.88 -10.40 -7.38
C ASN A 131 -5.76 -10.65 -6.14
N ALA A 132 -6.86 -11.38 -6.32
CA ALA A 132 -7.72 -11.81 -5.22
C ALA A 132 -6.92 -12.39 -4.04
N MET A 133 -7.27 -11.98 -2.82
CA MET A 133 -6.61 -12.34 -1.56
C MET A 133 -5.10 -12.03 -1.45
N GLN A 134 -4.54 -11.23 -2.37
CA GLN A 134 -3.12 -10.90 -2.32
C GLN A 134 -2.85 -9.72 -1.36
N ILE A 135 -1.85 -9.89 -0.50
CA ILE A 135 -1.26 -8.80 0.30
C ILE A 135 0.14 -8.52 -0.23
N ARG A 136 0.43 -7.27 -0.59
CA ARG A 136 1.77 -6.83 -1.00
C ARG A 136 2.33 -5.84 0.00
N THR A 137 3.60 -6.02 0.36
CA THR A 137 4.30 -5.24 1.38
C THR A 137 5.43 -4.45 0.73
N PHE A 138 5.46 -3.14 0.94
CA PHE A 138 6.43 -2.24 0.34
C PHE A 138 7.12 -1.40 1.39
N GLN A 139 8.41 -1.19 1.20
CA GLN A 139 9.11 -0.05 1.75
C GLN A 139 9.18 1.03 0.67
N ILE A 140 8.64 2.21 0.95
CA ILE A 140 8.76 3.37 0.05
C ILE A 140 9.66 4.42 0.69
N THR A 141 10.46 5.08 -0.13
CA THR A 141 11.22 6.27 0.27
C THR A 141 10.66 7.50 -0.46
N VAL A 142 10.36 8.56 0.27
CA VAL A 142 9.86 9.83 -0.28
C VAL A 142 10.92 10.94 -0.23
N GLN A 143 10.80 11.92 -1.13
CA GLN A 143 11.75 13.05 -1.25
C GLN A 143 11.67 14.03 -0.07
#